data_AF-A0A1F2VCS7-F1
#
_entry.id   AF-A0A1F2VCS7-F1
#
_cell.length_a   1.000
_cell.length_b   1.000
_cell.length_c   1.000
_cell.angle_alpha   90.00
_cell.angle_beta   90.00
_cell.angle_gamma   90.00
#
_symmetry.space_group_name_H-M   'P 1'
#
loop_
_entity.id
_entity.type
_entity.pdbx_description
1 polymer ?
#
loop_
_entity_poly.entity_id
_entity_poly.type
_entity_poly.pdbx_seq_one_letter_code
_entity_poly.pdbx_strand_id
1 'polypeptide(L)'
;MAVMQQRLPLIEEKTERRKSNRKSPAGIATNELIFTLFAEQKRRRDYVPLPSVWEGEDTELLEQLLSFYPRKVPKRILDATVNGGRFWRGSKRPVIGMDVEKRHRPTVVADNTRMPFQDQAFDVVVYDPPHIPNQGKDKSKDFNTRFGLVLRSSKENHYTFSHTYPPFVEEAYRVLKLEGILLCKIADYIHNHRYQWAHMEFIEAARMAGFKACDCIIKVRKGPIIDPKWKEAHHTRR
;
A
#
# COMPACT_ATOMS: atom_id res chain seq x y z
N MET A 1 -6.38 2.85 2.02
CA MET A 1 -5.11 2.15 1.77
C MET A 1 -5.15 0.87 2.57
N ALA A 2 -5.22 -0.28 1.91
CA ALA A 2 -5.08 -1.57 2.55
C ALA A 2 -3.59 -1.91 2.73
N VAL A 3 -3.26 -2.49 3.88
CA VAL A 3 -1.93 -2.99 4.19
C VAL A 3 -1.99 -4.50 4.29
N MET A 4 -1.17 -5.17 3.50
CA MET A 4 -1.13 -6.61 3.37
C MET A 4 0.27 -7.12 3.68
N GLN A 5 0.37 -8.25 4.37
CA GLN A 5 1.63 -8.93 4.63
C GLN A 5 1.52 -10.41 4.26
N GLN A 6 2.58 -10.99 3.71
CA GLN A 6 2.61 -12.42 3.46
C GLN A 6 2.41 -13.20 4.78
N ARG A 7 1.56 -14.23 4.75
CA ARG A 7 1.39 -15.12 5.90
C ARG A 7 2.68 -15.92 6.11
N LEU A 8 3.25 -15.86 7.32
CA LEU A 8 4.34 -16.75 7.70
C LEU A 8 3.85 -18.21 7.66
N PRO A 9 4.64 -19.15 7.09
CA PRO A 9 4.39 -20.56 7.34
C PRO A 9 4.46 -20.80 8.85
N LEU A 10 3.53 -21.60 9.38
CA LEU A 10 3.55 -21.97 10.80
C LEU A 10 4.86 -22.72 11.07
N ILE A 11 5.78 -22.09 11.80
CA ILE A 11 6.97 -22.77 12.32
C ILE A 11 6.51 -23.48 13.58
N GLU A 12 6.57 -24.82 13.62
CA GLU A 12 6.45 -25.58 14.86
C GLU A 12 7.67 -25.29 15.74
N GLU A 13 7.53 -24.39 16.72
CA GLU A 13 8.58 -24.11 17.70
C GLU A 13 8.76 -25.30 18.67
N LYS A 14 9.84 -26.07 18.49
CA LYS A 14 10.38 -26.93 19.55
C LYS A 14 11.11 -26.06 20.57
N THR A 15 10.50 -25.82 21.73
CA THR A 15 11.09 -25.04 22.82
C THR A 15 12.13 -25.87 23.59
N GLU A 16 13.43 -25.67 23.33
CA GLU A 16 14.51 -26.13 24.22
C GLU A 16 14.99 -24.97 25.11
N ARG A 17 14.69 -25.03 26.42
CA ARG A 17 15.19 -24.07 27.41
C ARG A 17 16.59 -24.47 27.88
N ARG A 18 17.63 -23.71 27.49
CA ARG A 18 18.93 -23.74 28.18
C ARG A 18 18.98 -22.67 29.27
N LYS A 19 19.21 -23.08 30.53
CA LYS A 19 19.45 -22.20 31.67
C LYS A 19 20.92 -21.74 31.67
N SER A 20 21.18 -20.43 31.71
CA SER A 20 22.52 -19.88 31.97
C SER A 20 22.60 -19.26 33.36
N ASN A 21 23.47 -19.78 34.21
CA ASN A 21 23.86 -19.18 35.48
C ASN A 21 25.14 -18.35 35.27
N ARG A 22 25.10 -17.04 35.54
CA ARG A 22 26.30 -16.22 35.79
C ARG A 22 26.05 -15.26 36.95
N LYS A 23 26.96 -15.25 37.92
CA LYS A 23 27.04 -14.33 39.05
C LYS A 23 27.79 -13.05 38.64
N SER A 24 27.38 -11.91 39.17
CA SER A 24 28.04 -10.60 38.99
C SER A 24 29.04 -10.32 40.13
N PRO A 25 30.20 -9.70 39.87
CA PRO A 25 31.00 -9.05 40.91
C PRO A 25 30.72 -7.53 41.02
N ALA A 26 31.07 -6.98 42.18
CA ALA A 26 30.71 -5.65 42.68
C ALA A 26 31.77 -4.55 42.43
N GLY A 27 31.32 -3.27 42.46
CA GLY A 27 32.12 -2.03 42.52
C GLY A 27 32.34 -1.34 41.17
N ILE A 28 32.35 0.00 40.96
CA ILE A 28 32.35 1.22 41.79
C ILE A 28 31.62 2.34 41.00
N ALA A 29 31.07 3.34 41.71
CA ALA A 29 30.30 4.47 41.22
C ALA A 29 31.08 5.41 40.26
N THR A 30 30.63 5.51 39.00
CA THR A 30 30.92 6.67 38.12
C THR A 30 29.88 6.86 37.01
N ASN A 31 28.76 6.15 37.07
CA ASN A 31 27.80 6.10 35.96
C ASN A 31 26.54 6.95 36.16
N GLU A 32 26.18 7.41 37.36
CA GLU A 32 24.87 8.06 37.55
C GLU A 32 24.73 9.38 36.77
N LEU A 33 25.79 10.18 36.64
CA LEU A 33 25.71 11.45 35.91
C LEU A 33 25.62 11.24 34.39
N ILE A 34 26.39 10.28 33.85
CA ILE A 34 26.36 9.92 32.42
C ILE A 34 25.04 9.21 32.08
N PHE A 35 24.54 8.35 32.97
CA PHE A 35 23.28 7.65 32.78
C PHE A 35 22.09 8.61 32.82
N THR A 36 22.14 9.67 33.63
CA THR A 36 21.08 10.70 33.67
C THR A 36 21.08 11.56 32.41
N LEU A 37 22.26 11.97 31.91
CA LEU A 37 22.38 12.70 30.64
C LEU A 37 21.98 11.87 29.41
N PHE A 38 22.26 10.56 29.39
CA PHE A 38 21.77 9.65 28.33
C PHE A 38 20.29 9.28 28.50
N ALA A 39 19.78 9.19 29.74
CA ALA A 39 18.36 8.95 30.01
C ALA A 39 17.50 10.17 29.66
N GLU A 40 17.99 11.39 29.88
CA GLU A 40 17.33 12.64 29.48
C GLU A 40 17.36 12.88 27.96
N GLN A 41 18.39 12.41 27.24
CA GLN A 41 18.40 12.42 25.77
C GLN A 41 17.43 11.41 25.15
N LYS A 42 17.01 10.40 25.91
CA LYS A 42 15.84 9.58 25.62
C LYS A 42 14.57 10.31 26.07
N ARG A 43 14.41 11.58 25.65
CA ARG A 43 13.08 12.18 25.58
C ARG A 43 12.22 11.17 24.85
N ARG A 44 11.25 10.58 25.57
CA ARG A 44 10.14 9.84 24.99
C ARG A 44 9.64 10.74 23.87
N ARG A 45 9.94 10.38 22.61
CA ARG A 45 9.12 10.89 21.51
C ARG A 45 7.75 10.40 21.89
N ASP A 46 6.85 11.32 22.22
CA ASP A 46 5.48 10.97 22.52
C ASP A 46 5.00 10.04 21.40
N TYR A 47 4.48 8.88 21.79
CA TYR A 47 3.96 7.94 20.80
C TYR A 47 2.79 8.64 20.11
N VAL A 48 2.99 9.01 18.85
CA VAL A 48 1.93 9.53 17.99
C VAL A 48 1.42 8.35 17.16
N PRO A 49 0.20 7.85 17.43
CA PRO A 49 -0.36 6.77 16.63
C PRO A 49 -0.60 7.25 15.20
N LEU A 50 -0.35 6.37 14.23
CA LEU A 50 -0.83 6.56 12.86
C LEU A 50 -2.37 6.48 12.88
N PRO A 51 -3.10 7.51 12.42
CA PRO A 51 -4.56 7.46 12.44
C PRO A 51 -5.11 6.49 11.39
N SER A 52 -6.17 5.76 11.74
CA SER A 52 -6.90 4.88 10.83
C SER A 52 -7.79 5.63 9.82
N VAL A 53 -7.97 6.94 10.03
CA VAL A 53 -8.62 7.86 9.09
C VAL A 53 -7.63 8.95 8.70
N TRP A 54 -7.45 9.16 7.40
CA TRP A 54 -6.44 10.09 6.88
C TRP A 54 -7.07 11.21 6.06
N GLU A 55 -6.78 12.46 6.43
CA GLU A 55 -7.30 13.66 5.73
C GLU A 55 -6.22 14.41 4.94
N GLY A 56 -4.95 14.01 5.09
CA GLY A 56 -3.81 14.60 4.41
C GLY A 56 -3.60 14.10 2.97
N GLU A 57 -2.42 14.39 2.43
CA GLU A 57 -2.07 14.00 1.07
C GLU A 57 -1.68 12.52 0.95
N ASP A 58 -1.80 11.96 -0.25
CA ASP A 58 -1.44 10.56 -0.51
C ASP A 58 0.04 10.29 -0.22
N THR A 59 0.94 11.19 -0.64
CA THR A 59 2.38 11.04 -0.40
C THR A 59 2.70 11.00 1.09
N GLU A 60 2.08 11.86 1.90
CA GLU A 60 2.32 11.91 3.35
C GLU A 60 1.88 10.61 4.00
N LEU A 61 0.70 10.09 3.63
CA LEU A 61 0.23 8.79 4.10
C LEU A 61 1.23 7.70 3.70
N LEU A 62 1.63 7.63 2.44
CA LEU A 62 2.56 6.62 1.94
C LEU A 62 3.88 6.61 2.72
N GLU A 63 4.46 7.78 3.00
CA GLU A 63 5.68 7.89 3.80
C GLU A 63 5.51 7.39 5.24
N GLN A 64 4.36 7.68 5.86
CA GLN A 64 4.06 7.14 7.18
C GLN A 64 3.89 5.62 7.13
N LEU A 65 3.17 5.08 6.15
CA LEU A 65 2.97 3.62 5.99
C LEU A 65 4.29 2.88 5.77
N LEU A 66 5.15 3.40 4.89
CA LEU A 66 6.48 2.85 4.59
C LEU A 66 7.45 2.92 5.78
N SER A 67 7.16 3.79 6.76
CA SER A 67 7.94 3.92 7.99
C SER A 67 7.36 3.08 9.14
N PHE A 68 6.05 2.81 9.12
CA PHE A 68 5.33 2.17 10.22
C PHE A 68 5.21 0.64 10.07
N TYR A 69 4.82 0.12 8.91
CA TYR A 69 4.49 -1.30 8.75
C TYR A 69 5.68 -2.22 8.42
N PRO A 70 6.61 -1.85 7.52
CA PRO A 70 7.78 -2.69 7.26
C PRO A 70 8.63 -2.86 8.53
N ARG A 71 8.95 -4.11 8.89
CA ARG A 71 9.79 -4.40 10.08
C ARG A 71 11.21 -3.83 9.98
N LYS A 72 11.68 -3.62 8.76
CA LYS A 72 12.98 -3.02 8.44
C LYS A 72 12.74 -1.91 7.44
N VAL A 73 13.61 -0.90 7.46
CA VAL A 73 13.59 0.17 6.46
C VAL A 73 13.67 -0.46 5.06
N PRO A 74 12.65 -0.27 4.20
CA PRO A 74 12.60 -0.92 2.90
C PRO A 74 13.69 -0.33 2.00
N LYS A 75 14.44 -1.21 1.33
CA LYS A 75 15.54 -0.84 0.41
C LYS A 75 15.12 -0.96 -1.05
N ARG A 76 14.24 -1.93 -1.36
CA ARG A 76 13.70 -2.17 -2.69
C ARG A 76 12.18 -2.04 -2.65
N ILE A 77 11.69 -0.95 -3.22
CA ILE A 77 10.27 -0.65 -3.34
C ILE A 77 9.90 -0.71 -4.82
N LEU A 78 8.88 -1.50 -5.14
CA LEU A 78 8.23 -1.52 -6.44
C LEU A 78 6.94 -0.71 -6.36
N ASP A 79 6.74 0.25 -7.27
CA ASP A 79 5.42 0.75 -7.61
C ASP A 79 4.96 0.04 -8.88
N ALA A 80 3.94 -0.82 -8.76
CA ALA A 80 3.46 -1.65 -9.86
C ALA A 80 2.51 -0.91 -10.82
N THR A 81 2.20 0.36 -10.54
CA THR A 81 1.26 1.20 -11.30
C THR A 81 1.73 2.66 -11.28
N VAL A 82 3.02 2.88 -11.54
CA VAL A 82 3.67 4.16 -11.20
C VAL A 82 3.06 5.37 -11.90
N ASN A 83 2.53 5.19 -13.11
CA ASN A 83 2.00 6.28 -13.93
C ASN A 83 2.99 7.46 -13.95
N GLY A 84 2.52 8.71 -13.83
CA GLY A 84 3.35 9.89 -13.69
C GLY A 84 4.01 10.09 -12.31
N GLY A 85 4.04 9.07 -11.44
CA GLY A 85 4.74 9.10 -10.15
C GLY A 85 4.15 10.05 -9.11
N ARG A 86 2.89 10.47 -9.24
CA ARG A 86 2.29 11.49 -8.34
C ARG A 86 2.27 11.05 -6.88
N PHE A 87 2.11 9.76 -6.64
CA PHE A 87 2.07 9.18 -5.31
C PHE A 87 3.39 9.37 -4.55
N TRP A 88 4.48 9.62 -5.27
CA TRP A 88 5.85 9.79 -4.77
C TRP A 88 6.34 11.23 -4.78
N ARG A 89 5.49 12.21 -5.11
CA ARG A 89 5.91 13.61 -5.24
C ARG A 89 6.49 14.13 -3.92
N GLY A 90 7.79 14.46 -3.91
CA GLY A 90 8.51 14.94 -2.73
C GLY A 90 9.16 13.84 -1.89
N SER A 91 8.87 12.56 -2.17
CA SER A 91 9.60 11.44 -1.58
C SER A 91 11.04 11.40 -2.08
N LYS A 92 11.97 11.01 -1.20
CA LYS A 92 13.39 10.77 -1.53
C LYS A 92 13.71 9.27 -1.64
N ARG A 93 12.71 8.40 -1.49
CA ARG A 93 12.93 6.96 -1.51
C ARG A 93 13.29 6.50 -2.94
N PRO A 94 14.26 5.58 -3.08
CA PRO A 94 14.49 4.93 -4.36
C PRO A 94 13.32 3.99 -4.66
N VAL A 95 12.63 4.23 -5.77
CA VAL A 95 11.48 3.45 -6.22
C VAL A 95 11.75 2.93 -7.62
N ILE A 96 11.51 1.63 -7.83
CA ILE A 96 11.42 1.05 -9.16
C ILE A 96 9.97 1.22 -9.59
N GLY A 97 9.72 2.12 -10.53
CA GLY A 97 8.39 2.36 -11.07
C GLY A 97 8.12 1.46 -12.27
N MET A 98 6.98 0.78 -12.28
CA MET A 98 6.52 -0.06 -13.38
C MET A 98 5.16 0.41 -13.88
N ASP A 99 4.99 0.43 -15.20
CA ASP A 99 3.71 0.74 -15.85
C ASP A 99 3.65 0.06 -17.22
N VAL A 100 2.46 -0.31 -17.67
CA VAL A 100 2.26 -0.85 -19.02
C VAL A 100 2.41 0.24 -20.10
N GLU A 101 2.13 1.49 -19.74
CA GLU A 101 2.17 2.61 -20.67
C GLU A 101 3.52 3.34 -20.65
N LYS A 102 4.33 3.10 -21.69
CA LYS A 102 5.64 3.75 -21.88
C LYS A 102 5.62 5.29 -21.79
N ARG A 103 4.50 5.94 -22.12
CA ARG A 103 4.36 7.41 -22.08
C ARG A 103 4.63 7.99 -20.68
N HIS A 104 4.39 7.20 -19.64
CA HIS A 104 4.61 7.58 -18.25
C HIS A 104 6.10 7.50 -17.84
N ARG A 105 6.97 7.01 -18.74
CA ARG A 105 8.41 6.85 -18.54
C ARG A 105 8.75 6.07 -17.25
N PRO A 106 8.11 4.91 -17.01
CA PRO A 106 8.46 4.08 -15.85
C PRO A 106 9.91 3.57 -15.97
N THR A 107 10.50 3.16 -14.85
CA THR A 107 11.78 2.44 -14.85
C THR A 107 11.68 1.14 -15.64
N VAL A 108 10.52 0.47 -15.58
CA VAL A 108 10.23 -0.79 -16.28
C VAL A 108 8.89 -0.67 -16.99
N VAL A 109 8.84 -0.94 -18.29
CA VAL A 109 7.58 -1.05 -19.04
C VAL A 109 7.13 -2.50 -19.02
N ALA A 110 6.11 -2.83 -18.25
CA ALA A 110 5.61 -4.19 -18.10
C ALA A 110 4.18 -4.25 -17.54
N ASP A 111 3.56 -5.42 -17.69
CA ASP A 111 2.25 -5.75 -17.13
C ASP A 111 2.42 -6.25 -15.68
N ASN A 112 1.62 -5.74 -14.76
CA ASN A 112 1.69 -6.11 -13.35
C ASN A 112 1.06 -7.48 -13.03
N THR A 113 0.41 -8.12 -14.02
CA THR A 113 -0.06 -9.51 -13.97
C THR A 113 1.02 -10.51 -14.39
N ARG A 114 2.17 -10.04 -14.87
CA ARG A 114 3.34 -10.85 -15.23
C ARG A 114 4.62 -10.02 -15.12
N MET A 115 5.04 -9.76 -13.89
CA MET A 115 6.14 -8.87 -13.57
C MET A 115 7.49 -9.49 -13.95
N PRO A 116 8.39 -8.76 -14.64
CA PRO A 116 9.68 -9.27 -15.12
C PRO A 116 10.74 -9.24 -14.02
N PHE A 117 10.39 -9.69 -12.82
CA PHE A 117 11.28 -9.73 -11.66
C PHE A 117 11.40 -11.16 -11.14
N GLN A 118 12.56 -11.48 -10.58
CA GLN A 118 12.75 -12.71 -9.82
C GLN A 118 11.85 -12.73 -8.58
N ASP A 119 11.60 -13.94 -8.09
CA ASP A 119 10.92 -14.16 -6.83
C ASP A 119 11.65 -13.44 -5.69
N GLN A 120 10.89 -12.96 -4.69
CA GLN A 120 11.44 -12.36 -3.47
C GLN A 120 12.45 -11.21 -3.72
N ALA A 121 12.19 -10.40 -4.75
CA ALA A 121 13.03 -9.27 -5.11
C ALA A 121 12.82 -8.02 -4.24
N PHE A 122 11.60 -7.79 -3.74
CA PHE A 122 11.20 -6.51 -3.15
C PHE A 122 10.83 -6.61 -1.67
N ASP A 123 11.11 -5.54 -0.93
CA ASP A 123 10.67 -5.40 0.47
C ASP A 123 9.22 -4.89 0.55
N VAL A 124 8.85 -4.03 -0.41
CA VAL A 124 7.50 -3.46 -0.52
C VAL A 124 7.06 -3.42 -1.98
N VAL A 125 5.79 -3.75 -2.21
CA VAL A 125 5.08 -3.51 -3.47
C VAL A 125 3.95 -2.52 -3.19
N VAL A 126 3.84 -1.50 -4.04
CA VAL A 126 2.80 -0.47 -4.00
C VAL A 126 1.91 -0.62 -5.22
N TYR A 127 0.59 -0.51 -5.00
CA TYR A 127 -0.43 -0.67 -6.03
C TYR A 127 -1.50 0.42 -5.89
N ASP A 128 -1.64 1.28 -6.91
CA ASP A 128 -2.67 2.32 -7.04
C ASP A 128 -3.31 2.19 -8.44
N PRO A 129 -4.11 1.13 -8.68
CA PRO A 129 -4.69 0.89 -10.00
C PRO A 129 -5.71 1.94 -10.39
N PRO A 130 -6.05 2.06 -11.68
CA PRO A 130 -7.23 2.79 -12.11
C PRO A 130 -8.47 2.31 -11.35
N HIS A 131 -9.21 3.23 -10.72
CA HIS A 131 -10.32 2.84 -9.83
C HIS A 131 -11.66 2.73 -10.54
N ILE A 132 -11.91 3.54 -11.59
CA ILE A 132 -13.24 3.64 -12.21
C ILE A 132 -13.14 3.24 -13.68
N PRO A 133 -13.70 2.10 -14.08
CA PRO A 133 -13.76 1.70 -15.47
C PRO A 133 -14.78 2.55 -16.24
N ASN A 134 -14.45 2.85 -17.49
CA ASN A 134 -15.40 3.39 -18.48
C ASN A 134 -16.16 4.67 -18.03
N GLN A 135 -15.47 5.64 -17.43
CA GLN A 135 -16.10 6.93 -17.15
C GLN A 135 -16.58 7.65 -18.42
N GLY A 136 -17.64 8.44 -18.27
CA GLY A 136 -18.46 9.02 -19.33
C GLY A 136 -17.71 9.79 -20.42
N LYS A 137 -18.42 10.13 -21.50
CA LYS A 137 -17.91 10.66 -22.77
C LYS A 137 -17.17 12.01 -22.70
N ASP A 138 -16.91 12.57 -21.52
CA ASP A 138 -16.19 13.83 -21.41
C ASP A 138 -14.69 13.61 -21.72
N LYS A 139 -14.30 14.04 -22.92
CA LYS A 139 -12.97 13.79 -23.51
C LYS A 139 -11.95 14.85 -23.07
N SER A 140 -12.18 15.59 -21.99
CA SER A 140 -11.16 16.53 -21.49
C SER A 140 -9.85 15.75 -21.24
N LYS A 141 -8.81 16.13 -21.98
CA LYS A 141 -7.59 15.32 -22.17
C LYS A 141 -6.80 15.08 -20.88
N ASP A 142 -7.04 15.89 -19.85
CA ASP A 142 -6.32 15.83 -18.57
C ASP A 142 -6.92 14.82 -17.60
N PHE A 143 -8.26 14.66 -17.55
CA PHE A 143 -8.91 13.80 -16.55
C PHE A 143 -8.60 12.31 -16.77
N ASN A 144 -8.75 11.83 -18.00
CA ASN A 144 -8.50 10.42 -18.34
C ASN A 144 -7.05 10.01 -18.12
N THR A 145 -6.11 10.90 -18.45
CA THR A 145 -4.67 10.67 -18.28
C THR A 145 -4.29 10.73 -16.79
N ARG A 146 -4.94 11.61 -16.01
CA ARG A 146 -4.66 11.75 -14.58
C ARG A 146 -5.11 10.56 -13.74
N PHE A 147 -6.20 9.91 -14.10
CA PHE A 147 -6.78 8.82 -13.31
C PHE A 147 -6.63 7.44 -13.95
N GLY A 148 -5.80 7.29 -14.99
CA GLY A 148 -5.58 6.00 -15.66
C GLY A 148 -6.82 5.45 -16.38
N LEU A 149 -7.81 6.31 -16.69
CA LEU A 149 -9.13 5.93 -17.24
C LEU A 149 -9.08 5.56 -18.73
N VAL A 150 -7.88 5.44 -19.30
CA VAL A 150 -7.68 4.94 -20.66
C VAL A 150 -8.00 3.45 -20.72
N LEU A 151 -7.82 2.74 -19.61
CA LEU A 151 -8.19 1.35 -19.48
C LEU A 151 -9.72 1.23 -19.44
N ARG A 152 -10.24 0.35 -20.29
CA ARG A 152 -11.67 0.03 -20.37
C ARG A 152 -11.88 -1.39 -19.92
N SER A 153 -12.90 -1.60 -19.10
CA SER A 153 -13.36 -2.96 -18.77
C SER A 153 -14.47 -3.35 -19.73
N SER A 154 -14.48 -4.60 -20.18
CA SER A 154 -15.48 -5.10 -21.12
C SER A 154 -16.80 -5.45 -20.41
N LYS A 155 -17.83 -5.80 -21.19
CA LYS A 155 -19.12 -6.24 -20.64
C LYS A 155 -18.98 -7.58 -19.91
N GLU A 156 -18.12 -8.45 -20.42
CA GLU A 156 -17.80 -9.77 -19.85
C GLU A 156 -17.18 -9.63 -18.47
N ASN A 157 -16.41 -8.57 -18.25
CA ASN A 157 -15.83 -8.20 -16.95
C ASN A 157 -16.77 -7.34 -16.10
N HIS A 158 -18.08 -7.32 -16.43
CA HIS A 158 -19.11 -6.53 -15.76
C HIS A 158 -18.79 -5.04 -15.60
N TYR A 159 -17.94 -4.51 -16.50
CA TYR A 159 -17.40 -3.17 -16.38
C TYR A 159 -16.74 -2.92 -15.01
N THR A 160 -15.99 -3.89 -14.47
CA THR A 160 -15.16 -3.75 -13.26
C THR A 160 -13.69 -4.05 -13.57
N PHE A 161 -12.76 -3.54 -12.76
CA PHE A 161 -11.35 -3.93 -12.82
C PHE A 161 -11.00 -5.10 -11.90
N SER A 162 -11.99 -5.69 -11.22
CA SER A 162 -11.75 -6.70 -10.20
C SER A 162 -11.12 -7.98 -10.74
N HIS A 163 -11.32 -8.26 -12.03
CA HIS A 163 -10.67 -9.35 -12.75
C HIS A 163 -9.13 -9.22 -12.80
N THR A 164 -8.57 -8.01 -12.61
CA THR A 164 -7.12 -7.82 -12.58
C THR A 164 -6.51 -8.12 -11.22
N TYR A 165 -7.33 -8.18 -10.14
CA TYR A 165 -6.81 -8.35 -8.79
C TYR A 165 -6.15 -9.70 -8.58
N PRO A 166 -6.78 -10.85 -8.92
CA PRO A 166 -6.15 -12.17 -8.69
C PRO A 166 -4.76 -12.33 -9.32
N PRO A 167 -4.56 -12.10 -10.64
CA PRO A 167 -3.23 -12.29 -11.22
C PRO A 167 -2.22 -11.25 -10.71
N PHE A 168 -2.65 -10.02 -10.39
CA PHE A 168 -1.77 -9.03 -9.78
C PHE A 168 -1.29 -9.49 -8.39
N VAL A 169 -2.19 -9.95 -7.51
CA VAL A 169 -1.79 -10.31 -6.14
C VAL A 169 -0.93 -11.58 -6.12
N GLU A 170 -1.13 -12.51 -7.05
CA GLU A 170 -0.24 -13.68 -7.22
C GLU A 170 1.19 -13.23 -7.55
N GLU A 171 1.35 -12.33 -8.51
CA GLU A 171 2.67 -11.78 -8.85
C GLU A 171 3.25 -10.94 -7.72
N ALA A 172 2.44 -10.11 -7.05
CA ALA A 172 2.88 -9.32 -5.90
C ALA A 172 3.37 -10.23 -4.76
N TYR A 173 2.68 -11.35 -4.52
CA TYR A 173 3.11 -12.36 -3.55
C TYR A 173 4.44 -12.97 -3.96
N ARG A 174 4.59 -13.37 -5.23
CA ARG A 174 5.82 -13.99 -5.74
C ARG A 174 7.04 -13.08 -5.62
N VAL A 175 6.92 -11.81 -6.01
CA VAL A 175 8.06 -10.86 -6.04
C VAL A 175 8.39 -10.25 -4.67
N LEU A 176 7.49 -10.34 -3.69
CA LEU A 176 7.76 -9.90 -2.32
C LEU A 176 8.63 -10.90 -1.59
N LYS A 177 9.66 -10.40 -0.89
CA LYS A 177 10.41 -11.18 0.09
C LYS A 177 9.49 -11.66 1.21
N LEU A 178 9.91 -12.72 1.90
CA LEU A 178 9.25 -13.17 3.11
C LEU A 178 9.04 -11.99 4.09
N GLU A 179 7.82 -11.90 4.63
CA GLU A 179 7.34 -10.80 5.48
C GLU A 179 7.24 -9.42 4.79
N GLY A 180 7.41 -9.37 3.47
CA GLY A 180 7.26 -8.18 2.66
C GLY A 180 5.84 -7.61 2.72
N ILE A 181 5.74 -6.30 2.48
CA ILE A 181 4.48 -5.56 2.59
C ILE A 181 3.94 -5.22 1.21
N LEU A 182 2.66 -5.50 1.01
CA LEU A 182 1.88 -4.99 -0.12
C LEU A 182 1.00 -3.83 0.38
N LEU A 183 1.21 -2.64 -0.17
CA LEU A 183 0.40 -1.44 0.08
C LEU A 183 -0.52 -1.20 -1.11
N CYS A 184 -1.82 -1.17 -0.88
CA CYS A 184 -2.81 -1.05 -1.96
C CYS A 184 -3.79 0.09 -1.73
N LYS A 185 -3.85 0.99 -2.69
CA LYS A 185 -4.85 2.05 -2.73
C LYS A 185 -6.01 1.58 -3.59
N ILE A 186 -7.09 1.17 -2.94
CA ILE A 186 -8.34 0.79 -3.61
C ILE A 186 -9.40 1.83 -3.26
N ALA A 187 -10.16 2.25 -4.26
CA ALA A 187 -11.30 3.13 -4.07
C ALA A 187 -12.56 2.42 -4.55
N ASP A 188 -13.52 2.28 -3.65
CA ASP A 188 -14.88 1.93 -4.03
C ASP A 188 -15.48 3.03 -4.89
N TYR A 189 -16.42 2.62 -5.73
CA TYR A 189 -17.06 3.51 -6.69
C TYR A 189 -18.50 3.10 -6.93
N ILE A 190 -19.25 3.99 -7.58
CA ILE A 190 -20.61 3.70 -8.01
C ILE A 190 -20.59 3.55 -9.52
N HIS A 191 -21.14 2.45 -10.01
CA HIS A 191 -21.33 2.20 -11.44
C HIS A 191 -22.75 1.69 -11.66
N ASN A 192 -23.44 2.25 -12.65
CA ASN A 192 -24.83 1.89 -12.99
C ASN A 192 -25.77 1.84 -11.76
N HIS A 193 -25.76 2.90 -10.94
CA HIS A 193 -26.58 3.05 -9.71
C HIS A 193 -26.32 1.98 -8.62
N ARG A 194 -25.20 1.26 -8.70
CA ARG A 194 -24.80 0.25 -7.71
C ARG A 194 -23.45 0.59 -7.13
N TYR A 195 -23.35 0.47 -5.81
CA TYR A 195 -22.09 0.60 -5.09
C TYR A 195 -21.23 -0.64 -5.34
N GLN A 196 -19.99 -0.43 -5.73
CA GLN A 196 -19.00 -1.46 -6.04
C GLN A 196 -18.00 -1.53 -4.89
N TRP A 197 -17.98 -2.68 -4.21
CA TRP A 197 -17.12 -2.96 -3.05
C TRP A 197 -15.74 -3.45 -3.50
N ALA A 198 -15.06 -2.67 -4.32
CA ALA A 198 -13.79 -3.03 -4.95
C ALA A 198 -12.72 -3.38 -3.90
N HIS A 199 -12.71 -2.71 -2.74
CA HIS A 199 -11.75 -3.05 -1.69
C HIS A 199 -11.98 -4.44 -1.10
N MET A 200 -13.23 -4.90 -0.98
CA MET A 200 -13.55 -6.23 -0.47
C MET A 200 -13.11 -7.32 -1.44
N GLU A 201 -13.37 -7.11 -2.73
CA GLU A 201 -12.94 -8.02 -3.80
C GLU A 201 -11.40 -8.11 -3.85
N PHE A 202 -10.71 -6.98 -3.68
CA PHE A 202 -9.25 -6.96 -3.60
C PHE A 202 -8.72 -7.70 -2.37
N ILE A 203 -9.31 -7.47 -1.18
CA ILE A 203 -8.91 -8.15 0.06
C ILE A 203 -9.09 -9.66 -0.07
N GLU A 204 -10.20 -10.11 -0.66
CA GLU A 204 -10.46 -11.53 -0.86
C GLU A 204 -9.48 -12.16 -1.84
N ALA A 205 -9.19 -11.49 -2.97
CA ALA A 205 -8.15 -11.94 -3.91
C ALA A 205 -6.79 -12.07 -3.21
N ALA A 206 -6.38 -11.04 -2.45
CA ALA A 206 -5.12 -11.06 -1.72
C ALA A 206 -5.07 -12.20 -0.69
N ARG A 207 -6.17 -12.45 0.04
CA ARG A 207 -6.29 -13.55 0.99
C ARG A 207 -6.14 -14.90 0.32
N MET A 208 -6.77 -15.10 -0.84
CA MET A 208 -6.66 -16.33 -1.63
C MET A 208 -5.22 -16.57 -2.12
N ALA A 209 -4.49 -15.51 -2.46
CA ALA A 209 -3.07 -15.58 -2.83
C ALA A 209 -2.11 -15.79 -1.64
N GLY A 210 -2.62 -15.80 -0.39
CA GLY A 210 -1.82 -16.07 0.82
C GLY A 210 -1.40 -14.84 1.61
N PHE A 211 -1.88 -13.65 1.27
CA PHE A 211 -1.70 -12.47 2.11
C PHE A 211 -2.63 -12.50 3.33
N LYS A 212 -2.21 -11.78 4.37
CA LYS A 212 -3.03 -11.37 5.49
C LYS A 212 -3.24 -9.86 5.42
N ALA A 213 -4.49 -9.42 5.46
CA ALA A 213 -4.81 -8.02 5.70
C ALA A 213 -4.42 -7.63 7.12
N CYS A 214 -3.51 -6.67 7.23
CA CYS A 214 -2.98 -6.16 8.49
C CYS A 214 -3.73 -4.91 8.96
N ASP A 215 -4.13 -4.06 8.02
CA ASP A 215 -4.82 -2.80 8.33
C ASP A 215 -5.54 -2.22 7.10
N CYS A 216 -6.46 -1.28 7.32
CA CYS A 216 -7.12 -0.49 6.29
C CYS A 216 -7.29 0.97 6.74
N ILE A 217 -6.46 1.86 6.17
CA ILE A 217 -6.54 3.30 6.44
C ILE A 217 -7.57 3.93 5.51
N ILE A 218 -8.61 4.55 6.07
CA ILE A 218 -9.65 5.23 5.31
C ILE A 218 -9.20 6.64 4.97
N LYS A 219 -8.84 6.87 3.71
CA LYS A 219 -8.52 8.20 3.23
C LYS A 219 -9.79 8.97 2.86
N VAL A 220 -9.90 10.16 3.42
CA VAL A 220 -10.94 11.13 3.18
C VAL A 220 -10.59 11.95 1.94
N ARG A 221 -11.54 12.10 1.01
CA ARG A 221 -11.39 13.02 -0.12
C ARG A 221 -11.78 14.43 0.32
N LYS A 222 -11.08 15.46 -0.21
CA LYS A 222 -11.36 16.89 0.05
C LYS A 222 -12.63 17.43 -0.64
N GLY A 223 -13.56 16.55 -1.01
CA GLY A 223 -14.83 16.88 -1.65
C GLY A 223 -15.25 15.84 -2.70
N PRO A 224 -16.57 15.76 -3.00
CA PRO A 224 -17.09 14.81 -3.96
C PRO A 224 -16.88 15.32 -5.39
N ILE A 225 -16.77 14.40 -6.35
CA ILE A 225 -16.95 14.75 -7.76
C ILE A 225 -18.44 14.94 -7.97
N ILE A 226 -18.86 16.19 -8.21
CA ILE A 226 -20.25 16.55 -8.47
C ILE A 226 -20.39 16.74 -9.98
N ASP A 227 -21.18 15.89 -10.63
CA ASP A 227 -21.68 16.15 -11.97
C ASP A 227 -23.00 16.94 -11.82
N PRO A 228 -23.08 18.17 -12.36
CA PRO A 228 -24.21 19.08 -12.16
C PRO A 228 -25.54 18.54 -12.70
N LYS A 229 -25.51 17.48 -13.51
CA LYS A 229 -26.72 16.76 -13.95
C LYS A 229 -27.47 16.08 -12.80
N TRP A 230 -26.76 15.62 -11.77
CA TRP A 230 -27.37 14.85 -10.68
C TRP A 230 -27.80 15.79 -9.56
N LYS A 231 -29.11 15.92 -9.38
CA LYS A 231 -29.72 16.78 -8.36
C LYS A 231 -29.94 16.07 -7.02
N GLU A 232 -29.96 14.74 -7.04
CA GLU A 232 -30.18 13.90 -5.88
C GLU A 232 -29.07 12.85 -5.76
N ALA A 233 -28.62 12.62 -4.53
CA ALA A 233 -27.61 11.61 -4.22
C ALA A 233 -28.26 10.44 -3.46
N HIS A 234 -28.22 9.24 -4.05
CA HIS A 234 -28.73 8.01 -3.42
C HIS A 234 -27.65 7.23 -2.65
N HIS A 235 -26.41 7.73 -2.63
CA HIS A 235 -25.30 7.15 -1.88
C HIS A 235 -24.60 8.26 -1.11
N THR A 236 -24.05 7.92 0.04
CA THR A 236 -23.31 8.86 0.89
C THR A 236 -22.14 9.50 0.13
N ARG A 237 -21.91 10.77 0.45
CA ARG A 237 -20.83 11.61 -0.06
C ARG A 237 -20.17 12.27 1.14
N ARG A 238 -18.89 12.60 1.01
CA ARG A 238 -18.17 13.48 1.94
C ARG A 238 -17.58 14.62 1.13
#